data_AF-A0A940P727-F1
#
_entry.id   AF-A0A940P727-F1
#
_cell.length_a   1.000
_cell.length_b   1.000
_cell.length_c   1.000
_cell.angle_alpha   90.00
_cell.angle_beta   90.00
_cell.angle_gamma   90.00
#
_symmetry.space_group_name_H-M   'P 1'
#
loop_
_entity.id
_entity.type
_entity.pdbx_description
1 polymer ?
#
loop_
_entity_poly.entity_id
_entity_poly.type
_entity_poly.pdbx_seq_one_letter_code
_entity_poly.pdbx_strand_id
1 'polypeptide(L)'
;MTIYQILGIEAGASKKEIKRAYAQKVKQLDLSKDMEAYQALRKAYDVALSIQGSPEIRPEFQSVPDEAVTQEEISFTDDVMQIVELKKSLNQLLRETMTQEAYFDDQALWEDLLRPFLNESLQQYEETRERMIYFLVENHYLLSDEVKKSITTLCELTEEDWQAYYGYWDYRDVLAENHLRFADYQNIPKGQRETYYHYRYQIYHFLSDDQPENASIRSIVEKAKDFSYLDDDLLYLLALYYLGQSKEKISESSSLILNLLSRIEGTRYRQDCEKFARFTQYLNGEKVTKLTYAEIKELEWASERLKRYWVSLLYPNKATKEVKVTSTKSGPSWQFIWVAIAILGLIVRVGGMTSTQSSRPIKPVDQEIMRKIQSESLIDNARKFRSLKVYGSLRFFDDLFEKEGTAGTDSQWKEDFSDDGYAAYLVFKQNNQEQIKQIKLSSYLDREIFHSFADQGSIVQVRFQQLPDFTLAVFLNWQEQITNLAFQPDDQTLSSPGSYTAYDYFRRDLNQYGLPSETYLKVLSDLGADYFSEELRTEMILVAEDEDKLIELRGFVNQPGYLFRSEQLVLALKKEEDILFIEFNEREKLAQIYGGSFAEAPQAYMDQVAGASFDFPS
;
A
#
# COMPACT_ATOMS: atom_id res chain seq x y z
N MET A 1 -29.69 3.35 50.92
CA MET A 1 -28.40 2.70 50.63
C MET A 1 -27.42 3.78 50.18
N THR A 2 -26.24 3.82 50.77
CA THR A 2 -25.16 4.71 50.29
C THR A 2 -24.59 4.17 48.97
N ILE A 3 -23.96 5.02 48.16
CA ILE A 3 -23.32 4.60 46.90
C ILE A 3 -22.30 3.47 47.10
N TYR A 4 -21.56 3.52 48.21
CA TYR A 4 -20.57 2.51 48.58
C TYR A 4 -21.22 1.19 49.01
N GLN A 5 -22.39 1.23 49.67
CA GLN A 5 -23.19 0.03 49.98
C GLN A 5 -23.76 -0.63 48.72
N ILE A 6 -24.15 0.14 47.70
CA ILE A 6 -24.63 -0.40 46.41
C ILE A 6 -23.49 -1.14 45.69
N LEU A 7 -22.29 -0.56 45.72
CA LEU A 7 -21.08 -1.16 45.14
C LEU A 7 -20.49 -2.29 46.00
N GLY A 8 -20.81 -2.36 47.29
CA GLY A 8 -20.27 -3.34 48.24
C GLY A 8 -18.83 -3.05 48.65
N ILE A 9 -18.47 -1.78 48.79
CA ILE A 9 -17.13 -1.30 49.14
C ILE A 9 -17.19 -0.29 50.29
N GLU A 10 -16.05 0.03 50.89
CA GLU A 10 -15.94 1.03 51.96
C GLU A 10 -15.83 2.46 51.40
N ALA A 11 -16.21 3.46 52.20
CA ALA A 11 -16.04 4.86 51.85
C ALA A 11 -14.54 5.20 51.83
N GLY A 12 -14.07 5.84 50.75
CA GLY A 12 -12.65 6.11 50.53
C GLY A 12 -11.91 5.09 49.66
N ALA A 13 -12.61 4.07 49.15
CA ALA A 13 -12.06 3.11 48.19
C ALA A 13 -11.41 3.81 46.98
N SER A 14 -10.28 3.26 46.54
CA SER A 14 -9.52 3.76 45.39
C SER A 14 -10.29 3.60 44.07
N LYS A 15 -9.92 4.40 43.06
CA LYS A 15 -10.49 4.29 41.70
C LYS A 15 -10.43 2.86 41.14
N LYS A 16 -9.39 2.09 41.48
CA LYS A 16 -9.22 0.69 41.06
C LYS A 16 -10.21 -0.25 41.76
N GLU A 17 -10.46 -0.04 43.05
CA GLU A 17 -11.41 -0.83 43.84
C GLU A 17 -12.86 -0.56 43.41
N ILE A 18 -13.21 0.71 43.15
CA ILE A 18 -14.53 1.10 42.64
C ILE A 18 -14.82 0.40 41.30
N LYS A 19 -13.86 0.42 40.36
CA LYS A 19 -13.97 -0.27 39.05
C LYS A 19 -14.13 -1.78 39.20
N ARG A 20 -13.33 -2.40 40.08
CA ARG A 20 -13.37 -3.85 40.31
C ARG A 20 -14.72 -4.30 40.89
N ALA A 21 -15.23 -3.57 41.88
CA ALA A 21 -16.49 -3.87 42.53
C ALA A 21 -17.69 -3.73 41.57
N TYR A 22 -17.69 -2.68 40.74
CA TYR A 22 -18.69 -2.51 39.69
C TYR A 22 -18.70 -3.69 38.70
N ALA A 23 -17.54 -4.08 38.17
CA ALA A 23 -17.44 -5.19 37.22
C ALA A 23 -17.90 -6.53 37.83
N GLN A 24 -17.59 -6.78 39.11
CA GLN A 24 -18.07 -7.97 39.82
C GLN A 24 -19.59 -7.98 40.01
N LYS A 25 -20.20 -6.83 40.35
CA LYS A 25 -21.64 -6.71 40.53
C LYS A 25 -22.41 -6.82 39.22
N VAL A 26 -21.89 -6.28 38.12
CA VAL A 26 -22.52 -6.42 36.79
C VAL A 26 -22.57 -7.89 36.35
N LYS A 27 -21.51 -8.67 36.60
CA LYS A 27 -21.49 -10.12 36.28
C LYS A 27 -22.50 -10.95 37.08
N GLN A 28 -22.93 -10.45 38.23
CA GLN A 28 -23.90 -11.13 39.10
C GLN A 28 -25.35 -10.75 38.79
N LEU A 29 -25.59 -9.73 37.95
CA LEU A 29 -26.92 -9.27 37.58
C LEU A 29 -27.41 -9.95 36.30
N ASP A 30 -28.63 -10.48 36.34
CA ASP A 30 -29.36 -10.90 35.14
C ASP A 30 -30.01 -9.65 34.50
N LEU A 31 -29.33 -9.07 33.52
CA LEU A 31 -29.73 -7.84 32.81
C LEU A 31 -31.14 -7.92 32.20
N SER A 32 -31.65 -9.14 31.95
CA SER A 32 -32.98 -9.37 31.37
C SER A 32 -34.11 -9.23 32.38
N LYS A 33 -33.82 -9.31 33.69
CA LYS A 33 -34.82 -9.31 34.76
C LYS A 33 -34.73 -8.08 35.66
N ASP A 34 -33.53 -7.58 35.91
CA ASP A 34 -33.29 -6.55 36.93
C ASP A 34 -32.68 -5.26 36.34
N MET A 35 -33.35 -4.71 35.32
CA MET A 35 -32.91 -3.48 34.64
C MET A 35 -32.78 -2.27 35.61
N GLU A 36 -33.67 -2.16 36.59
CA GLU A 36 -33.60 -1.11 37.61
C GLU A 36 -32.36 -1.25 38.52
N ALA A 37 -32.00 -2.48 38.88
CA ALA A 37 -30.81 -2.74 39.70
C ALA A 37 -29.52 -2.39 38.95
N TYR A 38 -29.47 -2.66 37.64
CA TYR A 38 -28.35 -2.25 36.79
C TYR A 38 -28.24 -0.71 36.70
N GLN A 39 -29.36 -0.01 36.51
CA GLN A 39 -29.35 1.46 36.47
C GLN A 39 -28.91 2.07 37.82
N ALA A 40 -29.34 1.50 38.95
CA ALA A 40 -28.91 1.93 40.27
C ALA A 40 -27.41 1.69 40.50
N LEU A 41 -26.88 0.53 40.06
CA LEU A 41 -25.47 0.19 40.14
C LEU A 41 -24.61 1.12 39.27
N ARG A 42 -25.05 1.45 38.05
CA ARG A 42 -24.37 2.39 37.15
C ARG A 42 -24.32 3.80 37.73
N LYS A 43 -25.44 4.31 38.26
CA LYS A 43 -25.49 5.62 38.93
C LYS A 43 -24.55 5.66 40.15
N ALA A 44 -24.49 4.59 40.94
CA ALA A 44 -23.58 4.53 42.09
C ALA A 44 -22.10 4.55 41.65
N TYR A 45 -21.75 3.86 40.56
CA TYR A 45 -20.41 3.87 39.99
C TYR A 45 -19.98 5.26 39.47
N ASP A 46 -20.84 5.92 38.71
CA ASP A 46 -20.54 7.25 38.14
C ASP A 46 -20.36 8.30 39.25
N VAL A 47 -21.19 8.26 40.29
CA VAL A 47 -21.07 9.14 41.46
C VAL A 47 -19.83 8.82 42.30
N ALA A 48 -19.49 7.54 42.49
CA ALA A 48 -18.28 7.17 43.24
C ALA A 48 -17.00 7.65 42.52
N LEU A 49 -16.98 7.61 41.18
CA LEU A 49 -15.87 8.13 40.38
C LEU A 49 -15.77 9.65 40.39
N SER A 50 -16.90 10.37 40.37
CA SER A 50 -16.89 11.84 40.38
C SER A 50 -16.39 12.42 41.71
N ILE A 51 -16.71 11.76 42.84
CA ILE A 51 -16.22 12.12 44.18
C ILE A 51 -14.71 11.90 44.30
N GLN A 52 -14.16 10.85 43.69
CA GLN A 52 -12.70 10.59 43.66
C GLN A 52 -11.93 11.57 42.76
N GLY A 53 -12.58 12.17 41.76
CA GLY A 53 -11.96 13.07 40.79
C GLY A 53 -11.99 14.56 41.15
N SER A 54 -12.73 14.95 42.20
CA SER A 54 -12.89 16.36 42.59
C SER A 54 -12.36 16.60 44.00
N PRO A 55 -11.27 17.37 44.19
CA PRO A 55 -10.74 17.66 45.52
C PRO A 55 -11.63 18.59 46.37
N GLU A 56 -12.77 19.08 45.88
CA GLU A 56 -13.44 20.25 46.47
C GLU A 56 -14.95 20.17 46.71
N ILE A 57 -15.61 19.01 46.60
CA ILE A 57 -17.04 18.91 46.97
C ILE A 57 -17.23 17.87 48.06
N ARG A 58 -17.09 18.31 49.32
CA ARG A 58 -17.71 17.63 50.46
C ARG A 58 -19.19 18.05 50.51
N PRO A 59 -20.16 17.17 50.22
CA PRO A 59 -21.54 17.48 50.54
C PRO A 59 -21.66 17.60 52.07
N GLU A 60 -22.13 18.75 52.55
CA GLU A 60 -22.51 18.95 53.95
C GLU A 60 -23.54 17.88 54.35
N PHE A 61 -23.15 16.96 55.22
CA PHE A 61 -24.10 16.17 55.97
C PHE A 61 -23.79 16.22 57.46
N GLN A 62 -24.87 16.40 58.19
CA GLN A 62 -24.97 16.70 59.60
C GLN A 62 -24.28 15.68 60.50
N SER A 63 -23.65 16.22 61.54
CA SER A 63 -23.01 15.59 62.67
C SER A 63 -23.83 14.49 63.37
N VAL A 64 -23.17 13.36 63.64
CA VAL A 64 -23.44 12.49 64.80
C VAL A 64 -22.07 12.15 65.43
N PRO A 65 -21.94 12.10 66.78
CA PRO A 65 -20.65 12.24 67.46
C PRO A 65 -19.87 10.93 67.64
N ASP A 66 -18.55 11.06 67.46
CA ASP A 66 -17.43 10.48 68.24
C ASP A 66 -17.51 9.02 68.71
N GLU A 67 -16.74 8.16 68.02
CA GLU A 67 -15.98 7.10 68.69
C GLU A 67 -14.54 7.10 68.15
N ALA A 68 -13.60 7.22 69.08
CA ALA A 68 -12.18 7.37 68.84
C ALA A 68 -11.57 6.13 68.19
N VAL A 69 -10.94 6.31 67.02
CA VAL A 69 -10.05 5.31 66.41
C VAL A 69 -8.64 5.90 66.38
N THR A 70 -7.78 5.29 67.19
CA THR A 70 -6.34 5.51 67.28
C THR A 70 -5.67 5.31 65.91
N GLN A 71 -4.91 6.32 65.48
CA GLN A 71 -4.01 6.24 64.33
C GLN A 71 -2.76 5.43 64.73
N GLU A 72 -2.60 4.25 64.16
CA GLU A 72 -1.29 3.61 64.05
C GLU A 72 -0.55 4.21 62.85
N GLU A 73 0.60 4.83 63.14
CA GLU A 73 1.58 5.28 62.14
C GLU A 73 2.11 4.06 61.38
N ILE A 74 1.62 3.84 60.15
CA ILE A 74 2.26 2.94 59.20
C ILE A 74 3.43 3.70 58.58
N SER A 75 4.63 3.36 59.05
CA SER A 75 5.92 3.69 58.45
C SER A 75 5.98 3.16 57.01
N PHE A 76 5.81 4.06 56.03
CA PHE A 76 6.12 3.81 54.62
C PHE A 76 7.64 3.91 54.40
N THR A 77 8.35 2.84 54.73
CA THR A 77 9.78 2.67 54.42
C THR A 77 9.97 2.04 53.05
N ASP A 78 10.63 2.78 52.15
CA ASP A 78 11.51 2.40 51.02
C ASP A 78 11.17 1.28 50.01
N ASP A 79 10.12 0.46 50.19
CA ASP A 79 9.76 -0.62 49.25
C ASP A 79 8.85 -0.18 48.09
N VAL A 80 8.26 1.01 48.16
CA VAL A 80 7.37 1.53 47.08
C VAL A 80 8.17 2.13 45.91
N MET A 81 9.48 2.38 46.08
CA MET A 81 10.33 2.97 45.06
C MET A 81 10.92 1.96 44.05
N GLN A 82 10.72 0.64 44.25
CA GLN A 82 11.08 -0.40 43.28
C GLN A 82 9.90 -0.88 42.41
N ILE A 83 8.65 -0.48 42.70
CA ILE A 83 7.45 -0.82 41.92
C ILE A 83 7.10 0.33 40.96
N VAL A 84 8.12 0.92 40.34
CA VAL A 84 7.99 1.66 39.08
C VAL A 84 8.96 1.00 38.11
N GLU A 85 8.77 -0.31 37.90
CA GLU A 85 9.25 -0.96 36.67
C GLU A 85 8.64 -0.16 35.52
N LEU A 86 9.47 0.64 34.86
CA LEU A 86 9.13 1.38 33.65
C LEU A 86 8.54 0.39 32.65
N LYS A 87 7.21 0.35 32.59
CA LYS A 87 6.49 -0.49 31.67
C LYS A 87 6.82 -0.04 30.25
N LYS A 88 7.71 -0.78 29.59
CA LYS A 88 8.11 -0.49 28.21
C LYS A 88 6.87 -0.51 27.32
N SER A 89 6.80 0.41 26.35
CA SER A 89 5.74 0.39 25.36
C SER A 89 5.93 -0.79 24.39
N LEU A 90 4.83 -1.24 23.76
CA LEU A 90 4.89 -2.29 22.75
C LEU A 90 5.90 -1.97 21.64
N ASN A 91 5.94 -0.71 21.17
CA ASN A 91 6.90 -0.27 20.15
C ASN A 91 8.36 -0.37 20.60
N GLN A 92 8.63 -0.14 21.88
CA GLN A 92 9.98 -0.33 22.41
C GLN A 92 10.33 -1.82 22.42
N LEU A 93 9.43 -2.68 22.89
CA LEU A 93 9.68 -4.12 22.95
C LEU A 93 9.78 -4.74 21.55
N LEU A 94 8.93 -4.35 20.59
CA LEU A 94 9.02 -4.77 19.19
C LEU A 94 10.40 -4.42 18.61
N ARG A 95 10.89 -3.20 18.82
CA ARG A 95 12.22 -2.79 18.36
C ARG A 95 13.34 -3.59 19.02
N GLU A 96 13.25 -3.83 20.32
CA GLU A 96 14.22 -4.67 21.04
C GLU A 96 14.22 -6.10 20.51
N THR A 97 13.04 -6.69 20.26
CA THR A 97 12.86 -8.01 19.66
C THR A 97 13.44 -8.08 18.24
N MET A 98 13.17 -7.08 17.40
CA MET A 98 13.71 -7.03 16.04
C MET A 98 15.23 -6.88 16.02
N THR A 99 15.80 -6.06 16.91
CA THR A 99 17.26 -5.86 17.05
C THR A 99 17.99 -7.16 17.42
N GLN A 100 17.29 -8.12 18.03
CA GLN A 100 17.87 -9.43 18.33
C GLN A 100 17.95 -10.34 17.09
N GLU A 101 17.15 -10.08 16.05
CA GLU A 101 17.03 -10.90 14.83
C GLU A 101 16.80 -12.39 15.14
N ALA A 102 15.91 -12.67 16.10
CA ALA A 102 15.58 -14.04 16.54
C ALA A 102 14.07 -14.34 16.50
N TYR A 103 13.28 -13.48 15.87
CA TYR A 103 11.82 -13.48 15.94
C TYR A 103 11.12 -14.20 14.78
N PHE A 104 11.87 -14.67 13.79
CA PHE A 104 11.33 -15.12 12.50
C PHE A 104 10.42 -16.36 12.60
N ASP A 105 10.68 -17.25 13.57
CA ASP A 105 9.97 -18.53 13.74
C ASP A 105 9.62 -18.88 15.20
N ASP A 106 9.76 -17.92 16.12
CA ASP A 106 9.56 -18.17 17.56
C ASP A 106 8.15 -17.77 18.01
N GLN A 107 7.22 -18.70 17.96
CA GLN A 107 5.84 -18.46 18.40
C GLN A 107 5.75 -18.06 19.89
N ALA A 108 6.56 -18.69 20.76
CA ALA A 108 6.51 -18.44 22.20
C ALA A 108 6.94 -17.00 22.52
N LEU A 109 7.97 -16.51 21.84
CA LEU A 109 8.42 -15.13 21.94
C LEU A 109 7.29 -14.13 21.61
N TRP A 110 6.54 -14.37 20.53
CA TRP A 110 5.43 -13.50 20.13
C TRP A 110 4.26 -13.55 21.12
N GLU A 111 3.95 -14.73 21.65
CA GLU A 111 2.95 -14.89 22.72
C GLU A 111 3.33 -14.11 23.97
N ASP A 112 4.57 -14.26 24.45
CA ASP A 112 5.08 -13.58 25.64
C ASP A 112 5.15 -12.06 25.44
N LEU A 113 5.49 -11.61 24.23
CA LEU A 113 5.55 -10.20 23.87
C LEU A 113 4.17 -9.54 23.89
N LEU A 114 3.14 -10.19 23.32
CA LEU A 114 1.84 -9.57 23.07
C LEU A 114 0.85 -9.73 24.22
N ARG A 115 0.89 -10.86 24.96
CA ARG A 115 -0.05 -11.16 26.05
C ARG A 115 -0.18 -10.04 27.10
N PRO A 116 0.89 -9.35 27.55
CA PRO A 116 0.76 -8.27 28.52
C PRO A 116 -0.14 -7.15 28.02
N PHE A 117 -0.02 -6.75 26.75
CA PHE A 117 -0.74 -5.62 26.18
C PHE A 117 -2.20 -5.97 25.85
N LEU A 118 -2.47 -7.21 25.45
CA LEU A 118 -3.81 -7.68 25.11
C LEU A 118 -4.73 -7.83 26.35
N ASN A 119 -4.17 -7.95 27.55
CA ASN A 119 -4.94 -8.19 28.79
C ASN A 119 -5.19 -6.94 29.66
N GLU A 120 -4.78 -5.75 29.21
CA GLU A 120 -4.84 -4.54 30.05
C GLU A 120 -6.17 -3.80 29.99
N SER A 121 -6.33 -2.93 29.00
CA SER A 121 -7.47 -2.05 28.82
C SER A 121 -7.94 -2.14 27.38
N LEU A 122 -9.22 -1.85 27.12
CA LEU A 122 -9.78 -1.91 25.78
C LEU A 122 -9.02 -1.02 24.79
N GLN A 123 -8.66 0.20 25.21
CA GLN A 123 -7.87 1.11 24.39
C GLN A 123 -6.50 0.50 24.03
N GLN A 124 -5.79 -0.07 25.00
CA GLN A 124 -4.48 -0.66 24.74
C GLN A 124 -4.57 -1.95 23.90
N TYR A 125 -5.66 -2.69 24.04
CA TYR A 125 -5.98 -3.82 23.17
C TYR A 125 -6.17 -3.35 21.72
N GLU A 126 -6.98 -2.33 21.47
CA GLU A 126 -7.19 -1.75 20.14
C GLU A 126 -5.89 -1.19 19.53
N GLU A 127 -5.12 -0.40 20.30
CA GLU A 127 -3.80 0.11 19.88
C GLU A 127 -2.82 -1.03 19.54
N THR A 128 -2.87 -2.14 20.28
CA THR A 128 -2.04 -3.32 20.01
C THR A 128 -2.46 -3.99 18.71
N ARG A 129 -3.76 -4.17 18.47
CA ARG A 129 -4.28 -4.78 17.23
C ARG A 129 -3.88 -3.96 16.01
N GLU A 130 -4.16 -2.66 16.05
CA GLU A 130 -3.77 -1.72 15.01
C GLU A 130 -2.26 -1.82 14.74
N ARG A 131 -1.44 -1.74 15.79
CA ARG A 131 0.02 -1.82 15.64
C ARG A 131 0.51 -3.12 15.04
N MET A 132 -0.13 -4.25 15.36
CA MET A 132 0.23 -5.55 14.80
C MET A 132 -0.19 -5.72 13.34
N ILE A 133 -1.27 -5.06 12.89
CA ILE A 133 -1.60 -4.99 11.46
C ILE A 133 -0.49 -4.27 10.71
N TYR A 134 -0.09 -3.08 11.17
CA TYR A 134 1.04 -2.33 10.59
C TYR A 134 2.32 -3.18 10.53
N PHE A 135 2.65 -3.83 11.64
CA PHE A 135 3.83 -4.68 11.72
C PHE A 135 3.80 -5.83 10.70
N LEU A 136 2.67 -6.53 10.58
CA LEU A 136 2.52 -7.64 9.63
C LEU A 136 2.59 -7.16 8.18
N VAL A 137 1.94 -6.04 7.82
CA VAL A 137 2.05 -5.46 6.47
C VAL A 137 3.52 -5.23 6.11
N GLU A 138 4.29 -4.60 7.01
CA GLU A 138 5.69 -4.24 6.77
C GLU A 138 6.67 -5.43 6.82
N ASN A 139 6.33 -6.51 7.53
CA ASN A 139 7.30 -7.56 7.90
C ASN A 139 6.85 -9.00 7.65
N HIS A 140 5.67 -9.26 7.07
CA HIS A 140 5.15 -10.64 6.88
C HIS A 140 6.10 -11.57 6.12
N TYR A 141 6.91 -11.04 5.20
CA TYR A 141 7.91 -11.79 4.46
C TYR A 141 9.11 -12.27 5.30
N LEU A 142 9.24 -11.76 6.54
CA LEU A 142 10.24 -12.17 7.51
C LEU A 142 9.71 -13.23 8.48
N LEU A 143 8.42 -13.52 8.48
CA LEU A 143 7.79 -14.37 9.49
C LEU A 143 7.38 -15.70 8.89
N SER A 144 7.53 -16.78 9.66
CA SER A 144 6.95 -18.07 9.31
C SER A 144 5.43 -18.00 9.29
N ASP A 145 4.81 -18.93 8.56
CA ASP A 145 3.35 -19.03 8.47
C ASP A 145 2.74 -19.28 9.86
N GLU A 146 3.42 -20.05 10.71
CA GLU A 146 3.06 -20.32 12.10
C GLU A 146 3.08 -19.06 12.96
N VAL A 147 4.13 -18.23 12.85
CA VAL A 147 4.23 -16.96 13.59
C VAL A 147 3.15 -15.99 13.12
N LYS A 148 2.95 -15.83 11.80
CA LYS A 148 1.88 -14.97 11.26
C LYS A 148 0.51 -15.39 11.81
N LYS A 149 0.18 -16.69 11.71
CA LYS A 149 -1.07 -17.26 12.23
C LYS A 149 -1.21 -17.04 13.73
N SER A 150 -0.13 -17.20 14.50
CA SER A 150 -0.14 -16.96 15.94
C SER A 150 -0.45 -15.50 16.27
N ILE A 151 0.24 -14.54 15.65
CA ILE A 151 -0.02 -13.11 15.83
C ILE A 151 -1.46 -12.76 15.47
N THR A 152 -1.94 -13.19 14.30
CA THR A 152 -3.33 -12.98 13.85
C THR A 152 -4.34 -13.53 14.84
N THR A 153 -4.09 -14.73 15.38
CA THR A 153 -4.99 -15.38 16.35
C THR A 153 -4.97 -14.69 17.71
N LEU A 154 -3.78 -14.35 18.23
CA LEU A 154 -3.61 -13.70 19.54
C LEU A 154 -4.27 -12.32 19.57
N CYS A 155 -4.11 -11.56 18.50
CA CYS A 155 -4.68 -10.22 18.36
C CYS A 155 -6.12 -10.22 17.82
N GLU A 156 -6.71 -11.40 17.59
CA GLU A 156 -8.05 -11.56 17.00
C GLU A 156 -8.23 -10.69 15.74
N LEU A 157 -7.24 -10.68 14.84
CA LEU A 157 -7.26 -9.84 13.64
C LEU A 157 -8.19 -10.49 12.59
N THR A 158 -9.16 -9.72 12.11
CA THR A 158 -10.14 -10.15 11.10
C THR A 158 -9.96 -9.36 9.81
N GLU A 159 -10.38 -9.88 8.67
CA GLU A 159 -10.29 -9.19 7.36
C GLU A 159 -10.89 -7.76 7.39
N GLU A 160 -11.94 -7.53 8.18
CA GLU A 160 -12.57 -6.22 8.36
C GLU A 160 -11.61 -5.20 9.00
N ASP A 161 -10.78 -5.63 9.95
CA ASP A 161 -9.77 -4.75 10.56
C ASP A 161 -8.76 -4.28 9.50
N TRP A 162 -8.31 -5.16 8.61
CA TRP A 162 -7.35 -4.82 7.57
C TRP A 162 -7.93 -3.82 6.57
N GLN A 163 -9.18 -4.02 6.16
CA GLN A 163 -9.90 -3.10 5.28
C GLN A 163 -10.03 -1.71 5.89
N ALA A 164 -10.25 -1.61 7.19
CA ALA A 164 -10.39 -0.33 7.90
C ALA A 164 -9.08 0.49 7.91
N TYR A 165 -7.92 -0.16 8.04
CA TYR A 165 -6.63 0.55 8.18
C TYR A 165 -5.87 0.79 6.88
N TYR A 166 -5.94 -0.11 5.89
CA TYR A 166 -5.07 -0.05 4.71
C TYR A 166 -5.79 -0.03 3.36
N GLY A 167 -7.12 -0.10 3.34
CA GLY A 167 -7.85 -0.34 2.08
C GLY A 167 -7.59 -1.76 1.54
N TYR A 168 -7.85 -1.98 0.25
CA TYR A 168 -7.78 -3.29 -0.43
C TYR A 168 -6.37 -3.92 -0.53
N TRP A 169 -5.37 -3.51 0.28
CA TRP A 169 -4.16 -4.32 0.40
C TRP A 169 -4.57 -5.71 0.88
N ASP A 170 -4.21 -6.72 0.10
CA ASP A 170 -4.85 -8.02 0.19
C ASP A 170 -4.40 -8.67 1.52
N TYR A 171 -5.28 -8.61 2.52
CA TYR A 171 -5.22 -9.45 3.74
C TYR A 171 -4.78 -10.89 3.39
N ARG A 172 -5.21 -11.36 2.21
CA ARG A 172 -4.85 -12.63 1.62
C ARG A 172 -3.38 -12.75 1.27
N ASP A 173 -2.73 -11.72 0.76
CA ASP A 173 -1.30 -11.74 0.41
C ASP A 173 -0.45 -11.80 1.67
N VAL A 174 -0.79 -10.99 2.68
CA VAL A 174 -0.04 -10.95 3.94
C VAL A 174 -0.14 -12.27 4.69
N LEU A 175 -1.32 -12.90 4.68
CA LEU A 175 -1.56 -14.20 5.32
C LEU A 175 -1.40 -15.39 4.38
N ALA A 176 -1.05 -15.18 3.11
CA ALA A 176 -0.80 -16.26 2.18
C ALA A 176 0.29 -17.15 2.75
N GLU A 177 0.03 -18.45 2.74
CA GLU A 177 1.04 -19.44 3.09
C GLU A 177 2.12 -19.37 2.01
N ASN A 178 3.34 -19.02 2.42
CA ASN A 178 4.49 -19.04 1.52
C ASN A 178 5.29 -20.34 1.67
N HIS A 179 5.00 -21.12 2.73
CA HIS A 179 5.61 -22.40 3.04
C HIS A 179 7.15 -22.35 3.17
N LEU A 180 7.75 -21.16 3.27
CA LEU A 180 9.19 -20.99 3.48
C LEU A 180 9.55 -21.27 4.94
N ARG A 181 10.72 -21.87 5.18
CA ARG A 181 11.20 -22.24 6.51
C ARG A 181 12.04 -21.15 7.13
N PHE A 182 11.79 -20.82 8.39
CA PHE A 182 12.53 -19.79 9.12
C PHE A 182 13.33 -20.33 10.32
N ALA A 183 13.14 -21.61 10.66
CA ALA A 183 13.81 -22.28 11.79
C ALA A 183 15.36 -22.20 11.74
N ASP A 184 15.95 -22.18 10.54
CA ASP A 184 17.40 -22.23 10.35
C ASP A 184 18.09 -20.85 10.42
N TYR A 185 17.41 -19.80 10.92
CA TYR A 185 17.93 -18.43 10.96
C TYR A 185 19.28 -18.30 11.69
N GLN A 186 19.57 -19.21 12.63
CA GLN A 186 20.82 -19.22 13.39
C GLN A 186 22.04 -19.50 12.51
N ASN A 187 21.85 -20.20 11.39
CA ASN A 187 22.92 -20.47 10.41
C ASN A 187 23.22 -19.25 9.52
N ILE A 188 22.34 -18.27 9.50
CA ILE A 188 22.52 -17.02 8.76
C ILE A 188 23.25 -16.01 9.67
N PRO A 189 24.32 -15.35 9.18
CA PRO A 189 25.01 -14.31 9.94
C PRO A 189 24.06 -13.21 10.44
N LYS A 190 24.18 -12.86 11.72
CA LYS A 190 23.45 -11.73 12.31
C LYS A 190 23.78 -10.44 11.52
N GLY A 191 22.78 -9.63 11.22
CA GLY A 191 22.88 -8.45 10.34
C GLY A 191 22.58 -8.74 8.87
N GLN A 192 22.49 -10.01 8.46
CA GLN A 192 22.10 -10.40 7.09
C GLN A 192 20.73 -11.07 7.02
N ARG A 193 20.15 -11.44 8.16
CA ARG A 193 18.96 -12.31 8.24
C ARG A 193 17.74 -11.70 7.56
N GLU A 194 17.45 -10.44 7.84
CA GLU A 194 16.29 -9.76 7.25
C GLU A 194 16.46 -9.62 5.73
N THR A 195 17.63 -9.19 5.26
CA THR A 195 17.90 -9.08 3.81
C THR A 195 17.84 -10.45 3.12
N TYR A 196 18.35 -11.49 3.77
CA TYR A 196 18.28 -12.86 3.28
C TYR A 196 16.82 -13.31 3.07
N TYR A 197 15.99 -13.18 4.10
CA TYR A 197 14.58 -13.57 4.02
C TYR A 197 13.78 -12.69 3.06
N HIS A 198 14.09 -11.39 3.00
CA HIS A 198 13.49 -10.48 2.02
C HIS A 198 13.78 -10.90 0.58
N TYR A 199 15.04 -11.17 0.22
CA TYR A 199 15.37 -11.63 -1.13
C TYR A 199 14.79 -13.00 -1.44
N ARG A 200 14.81 -13.93 -0.48
CA ARG A 200 14.19 -15.25 -0.62
C ARG A 200 12.69 -15.13 -0.91
N TYR A 201 11.98 -14.28 -0.18
CA TYR A 201 10.56 -14.03 -0.39
C TYR A 201 10.29 -13.36 -1.73
N GLN A 202 11.08 -12.37 -2.14
CA GLN A 202 10.91 -11.71 -3.45
C GLN A 202 11.07 -12.69 -4.62
N ILE A 203 12.00 -13.63 -4.51
CA ILE A 203 12.17 -14.69 -5.52
C ILE A 203 10.96 -15.62 -5.52
N TYR A 204 10.49 -16.07 -4.34
CA TYR A 204 9.26 -16.86 -4.22
C TYR A 204 8.07 -16.17 -4.86
N HIS A 205 7.80 -14.93 -4.47
CA HIS A 205 6.68 -14.14 -4.97
C HIS A 205 6.74 -13.94 -6.49
N PHE A 206 7.92 -13.63 -7.03
CA PHE A 206 8.11 -13.53 -8.48
C PHE A 206 7.78 -14.84 -9.20
N LEU A 207 8.18 -15.98 -8.63
CA LEU A 207 7.93 -17.29 -9.21
C LEU A 207 6.46 -17.71 -9.08
N SER A 208 5.73 -17.21 -8.08
CA SER A 208 4.33 -17.54 -7.82
C SER A 208 3.34 -16.70 -8.65
N ASP A 209 3.61 -15.42 -8.85
CA ASP A 209 2.65 -14.44 -9.39
C ASP A 209 2.56 -14.38 -10.92
N ASP A 210 3.09 -15.37 -11.64
CA ASP A 210 3.11 -15.41 -13.10
C ASP A 210 3.69 -14.11 -13.74
N GLN A 211 4.55 -13.36 -13.04
CA GLN A 211 5.08 -12.07 -13.47
C GLN A 211 6.14 -12.21 -14.58
N PRO A 212 6.18 -11.32 -15.60
CA PRO A 212 7.24 -11.35 -16.61
C PRO A 212 8.60 -11.03 -15.99
N GLU A 213 9.67 -11.62 -16.54
CA GLU A 213 11.04 -11.34 -16.08
C GLU A 213 11.30 -9.84 -16.17
N ASN A 214 11.64 -9.23 -15.03
CA ASN A 214 12.02 -7.82 -14.95
C ASN A 214 13.49 -7.68 -14.54
N ALA A 215 14.09 -6.51 -14.77
CA ALA A 215 15.51 -6.30 -14.44
C ALA A 215 15.79 -6.35 -12.93
N SER A 216 14.79 -6.04 -12.09
CA SER A 216 14.94 -6.05 -10.64
C SER A 216 15.10 -7.47 -10.08
N ILE A 217 14.31 -8.45 -10.54
CA ILE A 217 14.44 -9.82 -10.04
C ILE A 217 15.79 -10.43 -10.35
N ARG A 218 16.37 -10.13 -11.53
CA ARG A 218 17.72 -10.60 -11.86
C ARG A 218 18.76 -10.07 -10.88
N SER A 219 18.67 -8.79 -10.51
CA SER A 219 19.57 -8.17 -9.51
C SER A 219 19.42 -8.83 -8.14
N ILE A 220 18.18 -9.13 -7.72
CA ILE A 220 17.90 -9.82 -6.46
C ILE A 220 18.50 -11.23 -6.47
N VAL A 221 18.30 -12.00 -7.55
CA VAL A 221 18.84 -13.36 -7.69
C VAL A 221 20.36 -13.37 -7.63
N GLU A 222 21.04 -12.44 -8.32
CA GLU A 222 22.50 -12.40 -8.27
C GLU A 222 23.01 -12.05 -6.87
N LYS A 223 22.38 -11.10 -6.16
CA LYS A 223 22.73 -10.79 -4.76
C LYS A 223 22.45 -11.97 -3.82
N ALA A 224 21.34 -12.68 -4.02
CA ALA A 224 20.96 -13.80 -3.16
C ALA A 224 21.93 -14.98 -3.24
N LYS A 225 22.59 -15.19 -4.38
CA LYS A 225 23.63 -16.22 -4.52
C LYS A 225 24.90 -15.94 -3.71
N ASP A 226 25.18 -14.67 -3.42
CA ASP A 226 26.40 -14.24 -2.76
C ASP A 226 26.33 -14.37 -1.23
N PHE A 227 25.18 -14.78 -0.67
CA PHE A 227 25.07 -15.09 0.75
C PHE A 227 25.96 -16.29 1.13
N SER A 228 26.61 -16.19 2.29
CA SER A 228 27.51 -17.24 2.80
C SER A 228 26.77 -18.53 3.18
N TYR A 229 25.48 -18.42 3.48
CA TYR A 229 24.59 -19.53 3.79
C TYR A 229 23.46 -19.56 2.77
N LEU A 230 23.15 -20.74 2.24
CA LEU A 230 22.04 -20.99 1.33
C LEU A 230 21.31 -22.25 1.82
N ASP A 231 20.09 -22.07 2.34
CA ASP A 231 19.23 -23.19 2.73
C ASP A 231 18.61 -23.90 1.51
N ASP A 232 17.95 -25.03 1.76
CA ASP A 232 17.27 -25.81 0.74
C ASP A 232 16.22 -24.98 -0.02
N ASP A 233 15.48 -24.10 0.68
CA ASP A 233 14.42 -23.28 0.10
C ASP A 233 15.01 -22.28 -0.91
N LEU A 234 16.07 -21.55 -0.55
CA LEU A 234 16.72 -20.60 -1.45
C LEU A 234 17.40 -21.32 -2.62
N LEU A 235 18.09 -22.44 -2.37
CA LEU A 235 18.69 -23.25 -3.46
C LEU A 235 17.63 -23.70 -4.47
N TYR A 236 16.47 -24.16 -3.97
CA TYR A 236 15.36 -24.59 -4.79
C TYR A 236 14.76 -23.44 -5.60
N LEU A 237 14.52 -22.28 -4.97
CA LEU A 237 14.02 -21.08 -5.64
C LEU A 237 14.98 -20.57 -6.73
N LEU A 238 16.30 -20.57 -6.45
CA LEU A 238 17.30 -20.22 -7.44
C LEU A 238 17.29 -21.19 -8.64
N ALA A 239 17.17 -22.50 -8.39
CA ALA A 239 17.08 -23.49 -9.45
C ALA A 239 15.82 -23.27 -10.32
N LEU A 240 14.67 -23.01 -9.69
CA LEU A 240 13.42 -22.68 -10.39
C LEU A 240 13.54 -21.43 -11.25
N TYR A 241 14.18 -20.37 -10.74
CA TYR A 241 14.43 -19.16 -11.50
C TYR A 241 15.21 -19.43 -12.78
N TYR A 242 16.30 -20.20 -12.71
CA TYR A 242 17.08 -20.56 -13.90
C TYR A 242 16.32 -21.47 -14.87
N LEU A 243 15.48 -22.36 -14.34
CA LEU A 243 14.60 -23.21 -15.15
C LEU A 243 13.45 -22.45 -15.83
N GLY A 244 13.09 -21.27 -15.31
CA GLY A 244 12.07 -20.39 -15.91
C GLY A 244 12.59 -19.51 -17.06
N GLN A 245 13.90 -19.55 -17.35
CA GLN A 245 14.54 -18.77 -18.42
C GLN A 245 14.32 -19.38 -19.80
N SER A 246 14.75 -18.69 -20.87
CA SER A 246 14.69 -19.22 -22.24
C SER A 246 15.47 -20.55 -22.36
N LYS A 247 15.09 -21.40 -23.33
CA LYS A 247 15.75 -22.70 -23.54
C LYS A 247 17.26 -22.58 -23.69
N GLU A 248 17.72 -21.55 -24.41
CA GLU A 248 19.14 -21.26 -24.62
C GLU A 248 19.82 -20.96 -23.28
N LYS A 249 19.23 -20.06 -22.47
CA LYS A 249 19.75 -19.71 -21.15
C LYS A 249 19.72 -20.87 -20.15
N ILE A 250 18.70 -21.73 -20.21
CA ILE A 250 18.65 -22.97 -19.39
C ILE A 250 19.85 -23.85 -19.74
N SER A 251 20.13 -24.01 -21.04
CA SER A 251 21.26 -24.82 -21.51
C SER A 251 22.60 -24.22 -21.06
N GLU A 252 22.76 -22.90 -21.16
CA GLU A 252 23.93 -22.16 -20.65
C GLU A 252 24.11 -22.31 -19.13
N SER A 253 23.00 -22.34 -18.39
CA SER A 253 22.99 -22.41 -16.93
C SER A 253 22.89 -23.84 -16.38
N SER A 254 22.97 -24.87 -17.23
CA SER A 254 22.68 -26.24 -16.81
C SER A 254 23.58 -26.74 -15.68
N SER A 255 24.89 -26.47 -15.75
CA SER A 255 25.83 -26.92 -14.72
C SER A 255 25.53 -26.27 -13.37
N LEU A 256 25.13 -24.99 -13.39
CA LEU A 256 24.69 -24.26 -12.20
C LEU A 256 23.38 -24.86 -11.66
N ILE A 257 22.38 -25.10 -12.50
CA ILE A 257 21.11 -25.71 -12.07
C ILE A 257 21.36 -27.06 -11.39
N LEU A 258 22.13 -27.95 -12.03
CA LEU A 258 22.45 -29.26 -11.47
C LEU A 258 23.24 -29.15 -10.16
N ASN A 259 24.16 -28.18 -10.06
CA ASN A 259 24.88 -27.92 -8.83
C ASN A 259 23.94 -27.47 -7.69
N LEU A 260 23.05 -26.52 -7.95
CA LEU A 260 22.06 -26.05 -6.98
C LEU A 260 21.18 -27.20 -6.49
N LEU A 261 20.62 -27.99 -7.41
CA LEU A 261 19.77 -29.13 -7.07
C LEU A 261 20.51 -30.20 -6.27
N SER A 262 21.80 -30.44 -6.56
CA SER A 262 22.60 -31.44 -5.84
C SER A 262 22.97 -31.06 -4.41
N ARG A 263 22.87 -29.77 -4.07
CA ARG A 263 23.17 -29.23 -2.73
C ARG A 263 21.95 -29.26 -1.80
N ILE A 264 20.77 -29.54 -2.32
CA ILE A 264 19.54 -29.64 -1.52
C ILE A 264 19.53 -30.99 -0.82
N GLU A 265 19.61 -30.98 0.52
CA GLU A 265 19.73 -32.21 1.32
C GLU A 265 18.37 -32.70 1.82
N GLY A 266 17.44 -31.76 2.05
CA GLY A 266 16.12 -32.01 2.60
C GLY A 266 15.26 -32.92 1.74
N THR A 267 14.50 -33.79 2.41
CA THR A 267 13.57 -34.72 1.75
C THR A 267 12.39 -34.03 1.09
N ARG A 268 12.08 -32.79 1.51
CA ARG A 268 10.95 -31.98 1.02
C ARG A 268 10.96 -31.83 -0.50
N TYR A 269 12.11 -31.45 -1.05
CA TYR A 269 12.26 -31.16 -2.48
C TYR A 269 12.85 -32.31 -3.28
N ARG A 270 13.16 -33.45 -2.66
CA ARG A 270 13.94 -34.52 -3.29
C ARG A 270 13.32 -35.01 -4.59
N GLN A 271 12.02 -35.26 -4.59
CA GLN A 271 11.30 -35.73 -5.79
C GLN A 271 11.32 -34.69 -6.91
N ASP A 272 11.13 -33.41 -6.58
CA ASP A 272 11.18 -32.31 -7.53
C ASP A 272 12.60 -32.10 -8.07
N CYS A 273 13.62 -32.21 -7.22
CA CYS A 273 15.02 -32.10 -7.63
C CYS A 273 15.40 -33.18 -8.66
N GLU A 274 14.95 -34.43 -8.45
CA GLU A 274 15.14 -35.51 -9.43
C GLU A 274 14.43 -35.21 -10.75
N LYS A 275 13.19 -34.71 -10.69
CA LYS A 275 12.41 -34.29 -11.88
C LYS A 275 13.13 -33.16 -12.63
N PHE A 276 13.60 -32.15 -11.93
CA PHE A 276 14.29 -30.99 -12.52
C PHE A 276 15.68 -31.30 -13.06
N ALA A 277 16.44 -32.17 -12.38
CA ALA A 277 17.71 -32.65 -12.89
C ALA A 277 17.50 -33.40 -14.22
N ARG A 278 16.53 -34.31 -14.27
CA ARG A 278 16.17 -35.05 -15.48
C ARG A 278 15.67 -34.13 -16.60
N PHE A 279 14.88 -33.12 -16.26
CA PHE A 279 14.43 -32.09 -17.21
C PHE A 279 15.60 -31.30 -17.81
N THR A 280 16.53 -30.86 -16.97
CA THR A 280 17.72 -30.10 -17.39
C THR A 280 18.60 -30.94 -18.32
N GLN A 281 18.89 -32.19 -17.93
CA GLN A 281 19.65 -33.15 -18.75
C GLN A 281 18.97 -33.41 -20.11
N TYR A 282 17.65 -33.56 -20.12
CA TYR A 282 16.88 -33.73 -21.36
C TYR A 282 17.03 -32.53 -22.31
N LEU A 283 16.93 -31.31 -21.79
CA LEU A 283 17.07 -30.09 -22.59
C LEU A 283 18.46 -29.93 -23.21
N ASN A 284 19.50 -30.44 -22.56
CA ASN A 284 20.86 -30.51 -23.09
C ASN A 284 21.10 -31.65 -24.09
N GLY A 285 20.09 -32.45 -24.40
CA GLY A 285 20.21 -33.57 -25.34
C GLY A 285 20.80 -34.85 -24.75
N GLU A 286 20.89 -34.96 -23.42
CA GLU A 286 21.27 -36.24 -22.78
C GLU A 286 20.17 -37.30 -22.98
N LYS A 287 20.57 -38.57 -23.01
CA LYS A 287 19.66 -39.71 -23.21
C LYS A 287 18.91 -40.08 -21.93
N VAL A 288 18.09 -39.17 -21.43
CA VAL A 288 17.23 -39.37 -20.26
C VAL A 288 15.75 -39.41 -20.65
N THR A 289 14.93 -40.05 -19.82
CA THR A 289 13.48 -40.08 -20.04
C THR A 289 12.89 -38.69 -19.83
N LYS A 290 12.08 -38.26 -20.79
CA LYS A 290 11.39 -36.99 -20.76
C LYS A 290 10.37 -36.94 -19.62
N LEU A 291 10.26 -35.81 -18.92
CA LEU A 291 9.16 -35.58 -17.98
C LEU A 291 7.81 -35.70 -18.68
N THR A 292 6.87 -36.39 -18.04
CA THR A 292 5.47 -36.47 -18.46
C THR A 292 4.68 -35.23 -18.05
N TYR A 293 3.52 -35.01 -18.67
CA TYR A 293 2.62 -33.92 -18.27
C TYR A 293 2.12 -34.05 -16.82
N ALA A 294 1.86 -35.27 -16.37
CA ALA A 294 1.42 -35.54 -15.00
C ALA A 294 2.51 -35.14 -13.99
N GLU A 295 3.76 -35.54 -14.24
CA GLU A 295 4.89 -35.20 -13.36
C GLU A 295 5.12 -33.69 -13.23
N ILE A 296 4.89 -32.92 -14.29
CA ILE A 296 4.99 -31.45 -14.28
C ILE A 296 3.82 -30.83 -13.52
N LYS A 297 2.61 -31.35 -13.71
CA LYS A 297 1.40 -30.86 -13.03
C LYS A 297 1.49 -31.04 -11.50
N GLU A 298 2.15 -32.11 -11.07
CA GLU A 298 2.40 -32.44 -9.65
C GLU A 298 3.47 -31.57 -8.97
N LEU A 299 4.16 -30.68 -9.69
CA LEU A 299 5.15 -29.78 -9.08
C LEU A 299 4.43 -28.73 -8.24
N GLU A 300 4.57 -28.77 -6.91
CA GLU A 300 3.77 -27.94 -6.00
C GLU A 300 4.16 -26.45 -6.06
N TRP A 301 5.45 -26.15 -6.26
CA TRP A 301 6.01 -24.80 -6.14
C TRP A 301 6.17 -24.04 -7.45
N ALA A 302 5.98 -24.72 -8.58
CA ALA A 302 6.03 -24.07 -9.87
C ALA A 302 4.68 -23.43 -10.18
N SER A 303 4.66 -22.16 -10.57
CA SER A 303 3.42 -21.54 -11.02
C SER A 303 2.85 -22.22 -12.26
N GLU A 304 1.56 -22.04 -12.50
CA GLU A 304 0.90 -22.59 -13.69
C GLU A 304 1.49 -22.03 -14.99
N ARG A 305 2.02 -20.81 -15.01
CA ARG A 305 2.80 -20.31 -16.14
C ARG A 305 4.10 -21.08 -16.34
N LEU A 306 4.88 -21.31 -15.29
CA LEU A 306 6.14 -22.09 -15.40
C LEU A 306 5.87 -23.52 -15.86
N LYS A 307 4.84 -24.17 -15.32
CA LYS A 307 4.40 -25.49 -15.76
C LYS A 307 4.02 -25.49 -17.24
N ARG A 308 3.20 -24.53 -17.69
CA ARG A 308 2.83 -24.38 -19.11
C ARG A 308 4.05 -24.14 -19.99
N TYR A 309 4.98 -23.31 -19.53
CA TYR A 309 6.22 -23.03 -20.23
C TYR A 309 7.06 -24.29 -20.42
N TRP A 310 7.30 -25.08 -19.37
CA TRP A 310 8.03 -26.34 -19.47
C TRP A 310 7.33 -27.39 -20.33
N VAL A 311 6.00 -27.47 -20.25
CA VAL A 311 5.20 -28.30 -21.17
C VAL A 311 5.42 -27.86 -22.61
N SER A 312 5.52 -26.55 -22.89
CA SER A 312 5.79 -26.04 -24.24
C SER A 312 7.18 -26.40 -24.76
N LEU A 313 8.20 -26.35 -23.89
CA LEU A 313 9.58 -26.74 -24.24
C LEU A 313 9.69 -28.23 -24.57
N LEU A 314 8.96 -29.04 -23.80
CA LEU A 314 8.94 -30.47 -23.94
C LEU A 314 8.10 -30.90 -25.14
N TYR A 315 6.87 -30.42 -25.24
CA TYR A 315 5.84 -30.86 -26.18
C TYR A 315 5.39 -29.72 -27.10
N PRO A 316 6.26 -29.20 -27.99
CA PRO A 316 5.95 -28.03 -28.81
C PRO A 316 4.69 -28.23 -29.67
N ASN A 317 4.44 -29.46 -30.13
CA ASN A 317 3.27 -29.80 -30.96
C ASN A 317 1.95 -29.96 -30.17
N LYS A 318 1.98 -29.97 -28.82
CA LYS A 318 0.78 -30.06 -27.98
C LYS A 318 0.38 -28.71 -27.37
N ALA A 319 1.31 -27.78 -27.22
CA ALA A 319 1.06 -26.48 -26.60
C ALA A 319 0.07 -25.60 -27.40
N THR A 320 -0.03 -25.79 -28.72
CA THR A 320 -0.96 -25.04 -29.58
C THR A 320 -2.40 -25.55 -29.58
N LYS A 321 -2.70 -26.67 -28.90
CA LYS A 321 -4.08 -27.09 -28.63
C LYS A 321 -4.49 -26.56 -27.25
N GLU A 322 -4.53 -25.24 -27.08
CA GLU A 322 -5.20 -24.71 -25.92
C GLU A 322 -6.67 -25.16 -25.96
N VAL A 323 -7.07 -25.75 -24.84
CA VAL A 323 -8.44 -26.05 -24.51
C VAL A 323 -9.16 -24.70 -24.54
N LYS A 324 -9.95 -24.44 -25.59
CA LYS A 324 -11.05 -23.48 -25.48
C LYS A 324 -11.82 -23.92 -24.25
N VAL A 325 -11.69 -23.17 -23.15
CA VAL A 325 -12.57 -23.31 -22.01
C VAL A 325 -13.94 -22.92 -22.53
N THR A 326 -14.68 -23.88 -23.07
CA THR A 326 -16.09 -23.70 -23.39
C THR A 326 -16.78 -23.58 -22.04
N SER A 327 -16.97 -22.35 -21.60
CA SER A 327 -17.92 -22.05 -20.54
C SER A 327 -19.28 -22.58 -20.98
N THR A 328 -19.71 -23.71 -20.42
CA THR A 328 -21.07 -24.19 -20.59
C THR A 328 -22.01 -23.28 -19.81
N LYS A 329 -22.45 -22.19 -20.44
CA LYS A 329 -23.71 -21.50 -20.11
C LYS A 329 -24.48 -21.26 -21.41
N SER A 330 -25.76 -21.55 -21.33
CA SER A 330 -26.75 -21.61 -22.39
C SER A 330 -27.27 -20.22 -22.83
N GLY A 331 -27.25 -19.95 -24.14
CA GLY A 331 -28.11 -18.98 -24.89
C GLY A 331 -27.49 -17.59 -25.18
N PRO A 332 -27.92 -16.82 -26.23
CA PRO A 332 -29.11 -16.98 -27.09
C PRO A 332 -28.83 -17.16 -28.60
N SER A 333 -29.91 -17.29 -29.38
CA SER A 333 -30.00 -17.87 -30.74
C SER A 333 -29.41 -17.03 -31.89
N TRP A 334 -28.95 -17.74 -32.93
CA TRP A 334 -28.41 -17.27 -34.23
C TRP A 334 -29.26 -16.26 -35.04
N GLN A 335 -30.41 -15.82 -34.52
CA GLN A 335 -31.30 -14.89 -35.22
C GLN A 335 -30.86 -13.42 -35.11
N PHE A 336 -30.05 -13.05 -34.10
CA PHE A 336 -29.56 -11.68 -33.91
C PHE A 336 -28.50 -11.24 -34.93
N ILE A 337 -27.68 -12.19 -35.43
CA ILE A 337 -26.57 -11.88 -36.36
C ILE A 337 -27.11 -11.40 -37.72
N TRP A 338 -28.24 -11.93 -38.19
CA TRP A 338 -28.83 -11.52 -39.47
C TRP A 338 -29.48 -10.14 -39.44
N VAL A 339 -29.97 -9.69 -38.28
CA VAL A 339 -30.52 -8.34 -38.10
C VAL A 339 -29.41 -7.30 -38.12
N ALA A 340 -28.27 -7.58 -37.48
CA ALA A 340 -27.09 -6.70 -37.50
C ALA A 340 -26.49 -6.53 -38.91
N ILE A 341 -26.43 -7.61 -39.71
CA ILE A 341 -25.93 -7.57 -41.09
C ILE A 341 -26.87 -6.76 -42.00
N ALA A 342 -28.19 -6.83 -41.78
CA ALA A 342 -29.16 -6.06 -42.56
C ALA A 342 -29.07 -4.54 -42.26
N ILE A 343 -28.77 -4.16 -41.02
CA ILE A 343 -28.62 -2.75 -40.61
C ILE A 343 -27.30 -2.17 -41.16
N LEU A 344 -26.20 -2.92 -41.11
CA LEU A 344 -24.91 -2.51 -41.71
C LEU A 344 -24.97 -2.35 -43.23
N GLY A 345 -25.73 -3.21 -43.92
CA GLY A 345 -25.97 -3.09 -45.37
C GLY A 345 -26.76 -1.84 -45.78
N LEU A 346 -27.56 -1.27 -44.87
CA LEU A 346 -28.35 -0.07 -45.13
C LEU A 346 -27.50 1.21 -44.98
N ILE A 347 -26.54 1.22 -44.05
CA ILE A 347 -25.68 2.37 -43.74
C ILE A 347 -24.64 2.62 -44.85
N VAL A 348 -24.09 1.55 -45.44
CA VAL A 348 -23.09 1.67 -46.54
C VAL A 348 -23.69 2.22 -47.84
N ARG A 349 -25.02 2.19 -48.02
CA ARG A 349 -25.67 2.61 -49.27
C ARG A 349 -26.02 4.11 -49.33
N VAL A 350 -25.90 4.84 -48.22
CA VAL A 350 -26.28 6.27 -48.15
C VAL A 350 -25.06 7.22 -48.24
N GLY A 351 -23.84 6.73 -48.04
CA GLY A 351 -22.66 7.58 -47.83
C GLY A 351 -21.63 7.71 -48.97
N GLY A 352 -22.01 7.59 -50.26
CA GLY A 352 -21.00 7.59 -51.33
C GLY A 352 -21.34 8.39 -52.59
N MET A 353 -20.97 9.67 -52.65
CA MET A 353 -20.65 10.36 -53.90
C MET A 353 -19.60 11.49 -53.72
N THR A 354 -18.64 11.52 -54.66
CA THR A 354 -17.60 12.54 -54.97
C THR A 354 -16.33 12.49 -54.09
N SER A 355 -15.08 12.61 -54.56
CA SER A 355 -14.47 12.83 -55.88
C SER A 355 -12.98 12.41 -55.86
N THR A 356 -12.37 12.33 -57.05
CA THR A 356 -11.04 11.83 -57.43
C THR A 356 -9.90 12.88 -57.42
N GLN A 357 -8.64 12.47 -57.15
CA GLN A 357 -7.37 12.73 -57.91
C GLN A 357 -6.11 12.40 -57.04
N SER A 358 -5.17 11.51 -57.45
CA SER A 358 -3.91 11.73 -58.21
C SER A 358 -2.91 12.69 -57.52
N SER A 359 -1.59 12.48 -57.27
CA SER A 359 -0.52 11.55 -57.71
C SER A 359 0.76 11.84 -56.85
N ARG A 360 1.65 10.90 -56.48
CA ARG A 360 2.98 10.51 -57.05
C ARG A 360 4.01 10.32 -55.88
N PRO A 361 5.10 9.54 -56.05
CA PRO A 361 5.90 9.00 -54.93
C PRO A 361 7.21 9.77 -54.68
N ILE A 362 7.67 9.81 -53.42
CA ILE A 362 9.00 10.31 -53.00
C ILE A 362 9.79 9.16 -52.34
N LYS A 363 11.08 9.07 -52.68
CA LYS A 363 12.07 8.06 -52.24
C LYS A 363 12.55 8.29 -50.79
N PRO A 364 13.09 7.25 -50.11
CA PRO A 364 13.46 7.34 -48.70
C PRO A 364 14.87 7.93 -48.52
N VAL A 365 15.02 8.84 -47.55
CA VAL A 365 16.31 9.29 -47.00
C VAL A 365 16.22 9.20 -45.47
N ASP A 366 17.12 8.37 -44.92
CA ASP A 366 17.66 8.29 -43.55
C ASP A 366 16.73 8.24 -42.34
N GLN A 367 16.16 7.05 -42.09
CA GLN A 367 15.52 6.65 -40.83
C GLN A 367 16.50 6.48 -39.64
N GLU A 368 17.82 6.61 -39.86
CA GLU A 368 18.83 6.31 -38.84
C GLU A 368 19.21 7.52 -37.97
N ILE A 369 19.03 8.75 -38.48
CA ILE A 369 19.23 9.98 -37.68
C ILE A 369 18.01 10.24 -36.77
N MET A 370 16.79 9.90 -37.23
CA MET A 370 15.57 10.02 -36.42
C MET A 370 15.50 9.03 -35.26
N ARG A 371 16.11 7.84 -35.41
CA ARG A 371 16.21 6.85 -34.31
C ARG A 371 17.17 7.26 -33.20
N LYS A 372 18.19 8.08 -33.49
CA LYS A 372 19.17 8.54 -32.49
C LYS A 372 18.72 9.75 -31.69
N ILE A 373 17.70 10.49 -32.15
CA ILE A 373 17.12 11.62 -31.42
C ILE A 373 15.96 11.18 -30.50
N GLN A 374 15.40 9.97 -30.71
CA GLN A 374 14.31 9.43 -29.91
C GLN A 374 14.73 8.64 -28.64
N SER A 375 16.03 8.40 -28.41
CA SER A 375 16.44 7.49 -27.32
C SER A 375 16.70 8.12 -25.96
N GLU A 376 16.61 9.44 -25.81
CA GLU A 376 16.69 10.07 -24.48
C GLU A 376 15.68 11.21 -24.38
N SER A 377 14.40 10.86 -24.29
CA SER A 377 13.37 11.85 -24.01
C SER A 377 13.36 12.20 -22.53
N LEU A 378 13.23 13.51 -22.23
CA LEU A 378 12.93 14.08 -20.90
C LEU A 378 11.82 13.34 -20.12
N ILE A 379 11.02 12.53 -20.82
CA ILE A 379 9.86 11.78 -20.34
C ILE A 379 10.27 10.52 -19.55
N ASP A 380 11.38 9.85 -19.90
CA ASP A 380 11.86 8.68 -19.13
C ASP A 380 12.53 9.10 -17.80
N ASN A 381 13.10 10.31 -17.76
CA ASN A 381 13.59 10.91 -16.51
C ASN A 381 12.44 11.40 -15.62
N ALA A 382 11.34 11.90 -16.19
CA ALA A 382 10.15 12.28 -15.43
C ALA A 382 9.40 11.07 -14.82
N ARG A 383 9.46 9.89 -15.46
CA ARG A 383 8.84 8.64 -14.99
C ARG A 383 9.59 7.96 -13.84
N LYS A 384 10.91 8.05 -13.76
CA LYS A 384 11.71 7.37 -12.73
C LYS A 384 11.74 8.08 -11.36
N PHE A 385 11.35 9.35 -11.29
CA PHE A 385 11.58 10.19 -10.11
C PHE A 385 10.29 10.52 -9.31
N ARG A 386 9.16 10.77 -9.98
CA ARG A 386 8.00 11.51 -9.43
C ARG A 386 7.13 10.92 -8.31
N SER A 387 7.39 9.73 -7.78
CA SER A 387 6.60 9.20 -6.65
C SER A 387 7.41 8.51 -5.56
N LEU A 388 8.70 8.21 -5.77
CA LEU A 388 9.46 7.38 -4.85
C LEU A 388 10.39 8.17 -3.92
N LYS A 389 10.84 9.37 -4.28
CA LYS A 389 11.76 10.14 -3.42
C LYS A 389 11.08 10.98 -2.35
N VAL A 390 9.95 11.62 -2.63
CA VAL A 390 9.22 12.39 -1.59
C VAL A 390 8.65 11.47 -0.51
N TYR A 391 8.20 10.26 -0.87
CA TYR A 391 7.80 9.24 0.11
C TYR A 391 9.00 8.53 0.77
N GLY A 392 10.14 8.42 0.10
CA GLY A 392 11.40 7.91 0.70
C GLY A 392 11.99 8.84 1.77
N SER A 393 11.54 10.08 1.82
CA SER A 393 12.06 11.15 2.68
C SER A 393 11.47 11.18 4.11
N LEU A 394 10.72 10.14 4.54
CA LEU A 394 10.29 9.98 5.95
C LEU A 394 11.47 10.19 6.92
N ARG A 395 12.67 9.78 6.51
CA ARG A 395 13.90 9.84 7.31
C ARG A 395 14.35 11.27 7.68
N PHE A 396 14.12 12.29 6.83
CA PHE A 396 14.47 13.66 7.23
C PHE A 396 13.44 14.24 8.19
N PHE A 397 12.17 13.79 8.12
CA PHE A 397 11.16 14.12 9.12
C PHE A 397 11.48 13.47 10.46
N ASP A 398 11.99 12.23 10.46
CA ASP A 398 12.50 11.59 11.65
C ASP A 398 13.66 12.41 12.26
N ASP A 399 14.63 12.85 11.45
CA ASP A 399 15.68 13.75 11.95
C ASP A 399 15.12 15.11 12.42
N LEU A 400 14.11 15.65 11.74
CA LEU A 400 13.51 16.93 12.09
C LEU A 400 12.79 16.85 13.44
N PHE A 401 12.09 15.75 13.74
CA PHE A 401 11.23 15.62 14.93
C PHE A 401 11.82 14.78 16.08
N GLU A 402 12.88 14.01 15.87
CA GLU A 402 13.55 13.29 16.95
C GLU A 402 14.48 14.19 17.79
N LYS A 403 14.66 13.84 19.07
CA LYS A 403 15.59 14.53 19.97
C LYS A 403 17.03 14.30 19.49
N GLU A 404 17.83 15.36 19.50
CA GLU A 404 19.27 15.34 19.22
C GLU A 404 19.94 14.12 19.89
N GLY A 405 20.38 13.14 19.08
CA GLY A 405 21.16 11.99 19.55
C GLY A 405 20.75 10.60 19.05
N THR A 406 19.60 10.43 18.38
CA THR A 406 19.14 9.11 17.89
C THR A 406 19.15 8.93 16.37
N ALA A 407 19.20 10.01 15.60
CA ALA A 407 19.36 9.92 14.14
C ALA A 407 20.69 9.21 13.83
N GLY A 408 20.60 7.99 13.30
CA GLY A 408 21.76 7.20 12.92
C GLY A 408 22.72 8.02 12.05
N THR A 409 24.02 7.77 12.18
CA THR A 409 25.09 8.39 11.38
C THR A 409 25.01 8.09 9.88
N ASP A 410 23.86 7.63 9.40
CA ASP A 410 23.62 7.15 8.06
C ASP A 410 23.53 8.35 7.11
N SER A 411 24.61 8.60 6.38
CA SER A 411 24.80 9.76 5.53
C SER A 411 23.90 9.78 4.29
N GLN A 412 23.14 8.71 4.03
CA GLN A 412 22.44 8.50 2.76
C GLN A 412 21.28 9.47 2.53
N TRP A 413 20.56 9.92 3.56
CA TRP A 413 19.44 10.85 3.37
C TRP A 413 19.90 12.28 3.01
N LYS A 414 21.18 12.62 3.25
CA LYS A 414 21.74 13.91 2.82
C LYS A 414 21.75 14.05 1.30
N GLU A 415 21.71 12.94 0.57
CA GLU A 415 21.63 12.91 -0.90
C GLU A 415 20.26 13.40 -1.43
N ASP A 416 19.24 13.50 -0.57
CA ASP A 416 17.93 14.06 -0.92
C ASP A 416 17.90 15.59 -0.83
N PHE A 417 18.98 16.22 -0.34
CA PHE A 417 19.13 17.67 -0.30
C PHE A 417 20.00 18.16 -1.46
N SER A 418 19.76 19.38 -1.92
CA SER A 418 20.78 20.10 -2.68
C SER A 418 21.87 20.58 -1.73
N ASP A 419 23.04 20.95 -2.27
CA ASP A 419 24.15 21.47 -1.46
C ASP A 419 23.71 22.66 -0.58
N ASP A 420 22.91 23.57 -1.14
CA ASP A 420 22.34 24.71 -0.41
C ASP A 420 21.14 24.31 0.46
N GLY A 421 20.37 23.30 0.04
CA GLY A 421 19.18 22.86 0.73
C GLY A 421 19.47 22.19 2.06
N TYR A 422 20.58 21.45 2.17
CA TYR A 422 20.98 20.87 3.46
C TYR A 422 21.39 21.96 4.46
N ALA A 423 22.07 23.00 4.00
CA ALA A 423 22.38 24.16 4.83
C ALA A 423 21.10 24.90 5.27
N ALA A 424 20.15 25.10 4.34
CA ALA A 424 18.84 25.67 4.65
C ALA A 424 18.07 24.83 5.68
N TYR A 425 18.13 23.50 5.58
CA TYR A 425 17.54 22.58 6.54
C TYR A 425 18.13 22.73 7.95
N LEU A 426 19.45 22.79 8.10
CA LEU A 426 20.09 22.96 9.40
C LEU A 426 19.71 24.30 10.04
N VAL A 427 19.71 25.37 9.25
CA VAL A 427 19.27 26.70 9.69
C VAL A 427 17.80 26.68 10.09
N PHE A 428 16.95 26.03 9.29
CA PHE A 428 15.54 25.85 9.57
C PHE A 428 15.32 25.10 10.89
N LYS A 429 15.94 23.95 11.08
CA LYS A 429 15.85 23.13 12.31
C LYS A 429 16.29 23.92 13.55
N GLN A 430 17.38 24.68 13.44
CA GLN A 430 17.89 25.51 14.53
C GLN A 430 16.94 26.65 14.89
N ASN A 431 16.42 27.38 13.89
CA ASN A 431 15.56 28.55 14.12
C ASN A 431 14.17 28.18 14.64
N ASN A 432 13.73 26.95 14.37
CA ASN A 432 12.36 26.49 14.62
C ASN A 432 12.28 25.40 15.71
N GLN A 433 13.36 25.21 16.48
CA GLN A 433 13.50 24.08 17.42
C GLN A 433 12.35 24.01 18.43
N GLU A 434 11.86 25.15 18.93
CA GLU A 434 10.76 25.19 19.90
C GLU A 434 9.40 24.82 19.30
N GLN A 435 9.14 25.17 18.04
CA GLN A 435 7.91 24.77 17.33
C GLN A 435 7.96 23.28 16.98
N ILE A 436 9.11 22.80 16.53
CA ILE A 436 9.37 21.39 16.21
C ILE A 436 9.16 20.50 17.45
N LYS A 437 9.64 20.91 18.63
CA LYS A 437 9.46 20.18 19.91
C LYS A 437 7.99 20.02 20.31
N GLN A 438 7.10 20.89 19.84
CA GLN A 438 5.67 20.82 20.14
C GLN A 438 4.95 19.75 19.30
N ILE A 439 5.56 19.32 18.19
CA ILE A 439 5.01 18.27 17.33
C ILE A 439 5.36 16.92 17.92
N LYS A 440 4.35 16.14 18.31
CA LYS A 440 4.60 14.75 18.73
C LYS A 440 4.82 13.92 17.47
N LEU A 441 5.72 12.93 17.55
CA LEU A 441 5.93 11.98 16.44
C LEU A 441 4.62 11.26 16.04
N SER A 442 3.69 11.04 16.98
CA SER A 442 2.36 10.50 16.66
C SER A 442 1.55 11.43 15.74
N SER A 443 1.71 12.75 15.86
CA SER A 443 1.03 13.75 15.02
C SER A 443 1.50 13.70 13.56
N TYR A 444 2.68 13.10 13.30
CA TYR A 444 3.20 12.87 11.95
C TYR A 444 2.34 11.89 11.16
N LEU A 445 1.73 10.91 11.83
CA LEU A 445 0.89 9.90 11.19
C LEU A 445 -0.42 10.51 10.69
N ASP A 446 -0.91 11.55 11.36
CA ASP A 446 -2.13 12.30 11.01
C ASP A 446 -1.80 13.58 10.20
N ARG A 447 -1.08 13.44 9.08
CA ARG A 447 -0.70 14.58 8.23
C ARG A 447 -1.45 14.61 6.90
N GLU A 448 -1.78 15.81 6.45
CA GLU A 448 -2.28 16.08 5.10
C GLU A 448 -1.13 16.61 4.24
N ILE A 449 -0.95 16.05 3.04
CA ILE A 449 0.12 16.46 2.12
C ILE A 449 -0.51 17.09 0.88
N PHE A 450 -0.10 18.31 0.58
CA PHE A 450 -0.50 19.05 -0.62
C PHE A 450 0.69 19.29 -1.52
N HIS A 451 0.49 19.19 -2.83
CA HIS A 451 1.52 19.42 -3.83
C HIS A 451 1.16 20.61 -4.70
N SER A 452 2.09 21.53 -4.90
CA SER A 452 1.97 22.63 -5.86
C SER A 452 3.24 22.79 -6.68
N PHE A 453 3.14 23.46 -7.83
CA PHE A 453 4.27 23.74 -8.71
C PHE A 453 4.68 25.21 -8.61
N ALA A 454 5.98 25.46 -8.68
CA ALA A 454 6.57 26.79 -8.69
C ALA A 454 7.62 26.90 -9.82
N ASP A 455 8.02 28.11 -10.18
CA ASP A 455 8.94 28.35 -11.30
C ASP A 455 10.28 27.60 -11.17
N GLN A 456 10.70 27.30 -9.95
CA GLN A 456 11.98 26.63 -9.63
C GLN A 456 11.84 25.14 -9.28
N GLY A 457 10.63 24.57 -9.34
CA GLY A 457 10.37 23.16 -9.07
C GLY A 457 9.00 22.90 -8.46
N SER A 458 8.93 22.18 -7.35
CA SER A 458 7.69 21.87 -6.66
C SER A 458 7.73 22.24 -5.18
N ILE A 459 6.55 22.43 -4.60
CA ILE A 459 6.35 22.73 -3.19
C ILE A 459 5.45 21.64 -2.63
N VAL A 460 5.94 20.95 -1.61
CA VAL A 460 5.18 19.97 -0.84
C VAL A 460 4.82 20.59 0.50
N GLN A 461 3.54 20.84 0.73
CA GLN A 461 3.03 21.37 1.99
C GLN A 461 2.53 20.22 2.85
N VAL A 462 2.99 20.15 4.09
CA VAL A 462 2.60 19.13 5.06
C VAL A 462 1.91 19.82 6.22
N ARG A 463 0.61 19.57 6.36
CA ARG A 463 -0.22 20.06 7.46
C ARG A 463 -0.41 18.94 8.47
N PHE A 464 -0.27 19.25 9.75
CA PHE A 464 -0.39 18.27 10.83
C PHE A 464 -1.72 18.49 11.54
N GLN A 465 -2.59 17.47 11.65
CA GLN A 465 -3.93 17.66 12.21
C GLN A 465 -3.92 18.19 13.66
N GLN A 466 -2.90 17.84 14.44
CA GLN A 466 -2.76 18.27 15.83
C GLN A 466 -2.20 19.70 15.97
N LEU A 467 -1.76 20.31 14.86
CA LEU A 467 -1.26 21.68 14.77
C LEU A 467 -1.85 22.32 13.51
N PRO A 468 -3.16 22.63 13.50
CA PRO A 468 -3.86 23.13 12.32
C PRO A 468 -3.27 24.46 11.80
N ASP A 469 -2.76 25.29 12.70
CA ASP A 469 -2.12 26.58 12.37
C ASP A 469 -0.70 26.42 11.79
N PHE A 470 -0.29 25.18 11.50
CA PHE A 470 1.08 24.83 11.15
C PHE A 470 1.12 24.02 9.85
N THR A 471 1.70 24.64 8.83
CA THR A 471 2.01 23.99 7.55
C THR A 471 3.51 24.09 7.28
N LEU A 472 4.16 22.95 7.13
CA LEU A 472 5.54 22.87 6.68
C LEU A 472 5.57 22.84 5.15
N ALA A 473 6.15 23.86 4.52
CA ALA A 473 6.44 23.86 3.10
C ALA A 473 7.86 23.35 2.84
N VAL A 474 7.97 22.30 2.03
CA VAL A 474 9.22 21.70 1.55
C VAL A 474 9.37 22.04 0.07
N PHE A 475 10.42 22.78 -0.26
CA PHE A 475 10.71 23.22 -1.62
C PHE A 475 11.67 22.24 -2.27
N LEU A 476 11.32 21.77 -3.47
CA LEU A 476 12.07 20.81 -4.25
C LEU A 476 12.50 21.45 -5.58
N ASN A 477 13.73 21.22 -6.02
CA ASN A 477 14.11 21.55 -7.40
C ASN A 477 13.57 20.51 -8.40
N TRP A 478 13.82 20.73 -9.70
CA TRP A 478 13.41 19.80 -10.76
C TRP A 478 14.08 18.42 -10.69
N GLN A 479 15.17 18.28 -9.92
CA GLN A 479 15.84 17.02 -9.59
C GLN A 479 15.27 16.37 -8.32
N GLU A 480 14.19 16.92 -7.75
CA GLU A 480 13.54 16.49 -6.51
C GLU A 480 14.44 16.54 -5.26
N GLN A 481 15.47 17.36 -5.30
CA GLN A 481 16.27 17.64 -4.12
C GLN A 481 15.62 18.75 -3.31
N ILE A 482 15.59 18.58 -1.99
CA ILE A 482 15.13 19.61 -1.06
C ILE A 482 16.08 20.79 -1.15
N THR A 483 15.56 21.94 -1.54
CA THR A 483 16.30 23.20 -1.67
C THR A 483 16.00 24.16 -0.52
N ASN A 484 14.82 24.05 0.11
CA ASN A 484 14.45 24.90 1.22
C ASN A 484 13.31 24.31 2.06
N LEU A 485 13.17 24.78 3.29
CA LEU A 485 12.02 24.52 4.16
C LEU A 485 11.54 25.81 4.79
N ALA A 486 10.22 25.97 4.91
CA ALA A 486 9.64 27.12 5.60
C ALA A 486 8.35 26.74 6.32
N PHE A 487 8.07 27.43 7.43
CA PHE A 487 6.71 27.45 7.96
C PHE A 487 5.89 28.48 7.22
N GLN A 488 4.69 28.08 6.86
CA GLN A 488 3.69 28.98 6.29
C GLN A 488 2.59 29.21 7.33
N PRO A 489 2.34 30.47 7.74
CA PRO A 489 1.18 30.78 8.56
C PRO A 489 -0.11 30.56 7.76
N ASP A 490 -1.11 29.97 8.40
CA ASP A 490 -2.36 29.50 7.78
C ASP A 490 -3.19 30.65 7.16
N ASP A 491 -2.88 31.91 7.52
CA ASP A 491 -3.49 33.13 6.96
C ASP A 491 -3.21 33.33 5.46
N GLN A 492 -2.14 32.71 4.95
CA GLN A 492 -1.98 32.49 3.52
C GLN A 492 -2.60 31.14 3.16
N THR A 493 -3.92 31.06 3.26
CA THR A 493 -4.65 30.14 2.41
C THR A 493 -4.30 30.54 0.98
N LEU A 494 -3.27 29.91 0.41
CA LEU A 494 -3.22 29.68 -1.02
C LEU A 494 -4.57 29.05 -1.30
N SER A 495 -5.50 29.87 -1.81
CA SER A 495 -6.83 29.46 -2.24
C SER A 495 -6.61 28.18 -3.02
N SER A 496 -6.95 27.05 -2.39
CA SER A 496 -6.53 25.72 -2.83
C SER A 496 -6.66 25.66 -4.35
N PRO A 497 -5.55 25.72 -5.12
CA PRO A 497 -5.65 25.32 -6.51
C PRO A 497 -5.92 23.84 -6.37
N GLY A 498 -7.20 23.48 -6.55
CA GLY A 498 -7.80 22.21 -6.10
C GLY A 498 -6.76 21.11 -6.05
N SER A 499 -6.56 20.56 -4.85
CA SER A 499 -5.50 19.60 -4.51
C SER A 499 -5.64 18.22 -5.19
N TYR A 500 -6.33 18.17 -6.32
CA TYR A 500 -6.36 17.08 -7.26
C TYR A 500 -6.25 17.69 -8.65
N THR A 501 -5.20 17.33 -9.39
CA THR A 501 -5.28 17.51 -10.84
C THR A 501 -6.51 16.72 -11.32
N ALA A 502 -7.20 17.17 -12.37
CA ALA A 502 -8.34 16.42 -12.90
C ALA A 502 -7.99 14.95 -13.20
N TYR A 503 -6.71 14.68 -13.49
CA TYR A 503 -6.14 13.34 -13.58
C TYR A 503 -6.20 12.55 -12.27
N ASP A 504 -5.84 13.13 -11.12
CA ASP A 504 -5.86 12.42 -9.83
C ASP A 504 -7.29 12.20 -9.31
N TYR A 505 -8.20 13.15 -9.56
CA TYR A 505 -9.62 12.98 -9.24
C TYR A 505 -10.24 11.86 -10.09
N PHE A 506 -10.02 11.93 -11.41
CA PHE A 506 -10.50 10.93 -12.37
C PHE A 506 -9.87 9.55 -12.14
N ARG A 507 -8.57 9.50 -11.80
CA ARG A 507 -7.86 8.26 -11.46
C ARG A 507 -8.38 7.66 -10.17
N ARG A 508 -8.69 8.46 -9.14
CA ARG A 508 -9.18 7.96 -7.85
C ARG A 508 -10.61 7.44 -7.95
N ASP A 509 -11.47 8.07 -8.75
CA ASP A 509 -12.83 7.60 -9.01
C ASP A 509 -12.87 6.38 -9.93
N LEU A 510 -12.01 6.32 -10.96
CA LEU A 510 -11.83 5.11 -11.74
C LEU A 510 -11.23 3.96 -10.92
N ASN A 511 -10.29 4.26 -10.00
CA ASN A 511 -9.63 3.29 -9.12
C ASN A 511 -10.55 2.65 -8.06
N GLN A 512 -11.85 3.00 -7.98
CA GLN A 512 -12.85 2.27 -7.18
C GLN A 512 -13.23 0.92 -7.83
N TYR A 513 -12.21 0.16 -8.23
CA TYR A 513 -12.31 -1.08 -9.01
C TYR A 513 -12.80 -2.25 -8.17
N GLY A 514 -14.11 -2.45 -8.24
CA GLY A 514 -14.82 -3.59 -7.65
C GLY A 514 -16.34 -3.49 -7.82
N LEU A 515 -16.83 -2.34 -8.30
CA LEU A 515 -18.25 -2.11 -8.51
C LEU A 515 -18.80 -3.02 -9.64
N PRO A 516 -19.95 -3.67 -9.45
CA PRO A 516 -20.67 -4.38 -10.51
C PRO A 516 -20.84 -3.48 -11.74
N SER A 517 -20.88 -4.05 -12.95
CA SER A 517 -20.99 -3.32 -14.22
C SER A 517 -22.11 -2.27 -14.22
N GLU A 518 -23.25 -2.56 -13.60
CA GLU A 518 -24.38 -1.63 -13.43
C GLU A 518 -24.03 -0.39 -12.59
N THR A 519 -23.19 -0.56 -11.55
CA THR A 519 -22.76 0.53 -10.69
C THR A 519 -21.64 1.34 -11.36
N TYR A 520 -20.76 0.69 -12.12
CA TYR A 520 -19.79 1.38 -12.98
C TYR A 520 -20.48 2.20 -14.08
N LEU A 521 -21.52 1.65 -14.72
CA LEU A 521 -22.36 2.36 -15.69
C LEU A 521 -23.08 3.55 -15.07
N LYS A 522 -23.60 3.39 -13.85
CA LYS A 522 -24.21 4.50 -13.12
C LYS A 522 -23.20 5.60 -12.80
N VAL A 523 -22.01 5.25 -12.30
CA VAL A 523 -20.93 6.20 -12.03
C VAL A 523 -20.44 6.87 -13.31
N LEU A 524 -20.30 6.15 -14.42
CA LEU A 524 -19.96 6.73 -15.73
C LEU A 524 -21.07 7.61 -16.30
N SER A 525 -22.34 7.27 -16.05
CA SER A 525 -23.49 8.08 -16.45
C SER A 525 -23.55 9.38 -15.64
N ASP A 526 -23.33 9.27 -14.33
CA ASP A 526 -23.34 10.40 -13.39
C ASP A 526 -22.13 11.31 -13.63
N LEU A 527 -20.92 10.77 -13.78
CA LEU A 527 -19.71 11.52 -14.15
C LEU A 527 -19.76 12.02 -15.60
N GLY A 528 -20.25 11.21 -16.52
CA GLY A 528 -20.30 11.56 -17.94
C GLY A 528 -21.31 12.66 -18.24
N ALA A 529 -22.34 12.83 -17.41
CA ALA A 529 -23.22 13.99 -17.48
C ALA A 529 -22.54 15.31 -17.11
N ASP A 530 -21.52 15.26 -16.24
CA ASP A 530 -20.83 16.43 -15.71
C ASP A 530 -19.49 16.74 -16.42
N TYR A 531 -18.83 15.74 -17.00
CA TYR A 531 -17.43 15.85 -17.47
C TYR A 531 -17.19 15.49 -18.94
N PHE A 532 -18.12 14.78 -19.60
CA PHE A 532 -17.93 14.34 -20.98
C PHE A 532 -18.79 15.16 -21.94
N SER A 533 -18.32 15.31 -23.18
CA SER A 533 -19.23 15.72 -24.25
C SER A 533 -20.34 14.68 -24.40
N GLU A 534 -21.52 15.11 -24.85
CA GLU A 534 -22.67 14.20 -25.02
C GLU A 534 -22.34 13.04 -25.99
N GLU A 535 -21.45 13.29 -26.96
CA GLU A 535 -20.94 12.33 -27.93
C GLU A 535 -20.03 11.29 -27.25
N LEU A 536 -19.04 11.73 -26.46
CA LEU A 536 -18.16 10.85 -25.68
C LEU A 536 -18.91 10.06 -24.60
N ARG A 537 -19.89 10.70 -23.93
CA ARG A 537 -20.77 10.04 -22.97
C ARG A 537 -21.52 8.89 -23.61
N THR A 538 -22.06 9.11 -24.80
CA THR A 538 -22.79 8.09 -25.56
C THR A 538 -21.87 6.94 -25.96
N GLU A 539 -20.65 7.23 -26.42
CA GLU A 539 -19.66 6.19 -26.73
C GLU A 539 -19.22 5.40 -25.48
N MET A 540 -18.99 6.06 -24.35
CA MET A 540 -18.59 5.38 -23.10
C MET A 540 -19.70 4.51 -22.52
N ILE A 541 -20.97 4.91 -22.63
CA ILE A 541 -22.11 4.06 -22.26
C ILE A 541 -22.18 2.84 -23.16
N LEU A 542 -22.07 3.02 -24.49
CA LEU A 542 -22.09 1.91 -25.46
C LEU A 542 -20.92 0.93 -25.26
N VAL A 543 -19.75 1.41 -24.81
CA VAL A 543 -18.62 0.53 -24.47
C VAL A 543 -18.82 -0.15 -23.12
N ALA A 544 -19.38 0.53 -22.12
CA ALA A 544 -19.60 -0.07 -20.81
C ALA A 544 -20.75 -1.10 -20.78
N GLU A 545 -21.68 -1.05 -21.74
CA GLU A 545 -22.70 -2.08 -21.97
C GLU A 545 -22.14 -3.36 -22.67
N ASP A 546 -20.96 -3.27 -23.28
CA ASP A 546 -20.26 -4.37 -23.96
C ASP A 546 -19.11 -4.88 -23.07
N GLU A 547 -19.35 -5.98 -22.35
CA GLU A 547 -18.46 -6.49 -21.29
C GLU A 547 -17.02 -6.76 -21.80
N ASP A 548 -16.87 -7.21 -23.04
CA ASP A 548 -15.57 -7.47 -23.66
C ASP A 548 -14.81 -6.17 -23.96
N LYS A 549 -15.50 -5.12 -24.44
CA LYS A 549 -14.89 -3.81 -24.67
C LYS A 549 -14.61 -3.07 -23.38
N LEU A 550 -15.43 -3.27 -22.35
CA LEU A 550 -15.20 -2.73 -21.01
C LEU A 550 -13.91 -3.32 -20.40
N ILE A 551 -13.69 -4.63 -20.57
CA ILE A 551 -12.43 -5.30 -20.20
C ILE A 551 -11.26 -4.72 -21.02
N GLU A 552 -11.48 -4.47 -22.32
CA GLU A 552 -10.47 -3.87 -23.19
C GLU A 552 -10.06 -2.46 -22.74
N LEU A 553 -11.03 -1.62 -22.37
CA LEU A 553 -10.84 -0.26 -21.85
C LEU A 553 -10.16 -0.25 -20.48
N ARG A 554 -10.49 -1.20 -19.60
CA ARG A 554 -9.72 -1.43 -18.35
C ARG A 554 -8.24 -1.70 -18.65
N GLY A 555 -7.93 -2.35 -19.78
CA GLY A 555 -6.57 -2.55 -20.27
C GLY A 555 -5.84 -1.27 -20.68
N PHE A 556 -6.54 -0.22 -21.11
CA PHE A 556 -5.96 1.09 -21.45
C PHE A 556 -5.62 1.94 -20.21
N VAL A 557 -6.35 1.77 -19.10
CA VAL A 557 -6.13 2.55 -17.85
C VAL A 557 -4.86 2.12 -17.11
N ASN A 558 -4.38 0.89 -17.36
CA ASN A 558 -3.19 0.32 -16.70
C ASN A 558 -1.84 0.82 -17.26
N GLN A 559 -1.81 1.64 -18.31
CA GLN A 559 -0.58 2.30 -18.78
C GLN A 559 -0.82 3.81 -18.94
N PRO A 560 -0.01 4.68 -18.32
CA PRO A 560 -0.33 6.10 -18.17
C PRO A 560 -0.44 6.79 -19.52
N GLY A 561 -1.54 7.53 -19.70
CA GLY A 561 -1.78 8.38 -20.85
C GLY A 561 -1.07 9.73 -20.80
N TYR A 562 -0.89 10.33 -21.97
CA TYR A 562 -0.29 11.66 -22.13
C TYR A 562 -1.34 12.74 -21.96
N LEU A 563 -0.97 13.85 -21.31
CA LEU A 563 -1.82 15.03 -21.17
C LEU A 563 -1.33 16.08 -22.16
N PHE A 564 -2.17 16.46 -23.11
CA PHE A 564 -1.87 17.57 -24.02
C PHE A 564 -2.67 18.80 -23.59
N ARG A 565 -2.02 19.97 -23.67
CA ARG A 565 -2.64 21.27 -23.48
C ARG A 565 -2.65 22.03 -24.80
N SER A 566 -3.76 21.98 -25.53
CA SER A 566 -4.17 23.01 -26.49
C SER A 566 -5.38 23.75 -25.89
N GLU A 567 -6.14 24.52 -26.66
CA GLU A 567 -7.42 25.14 -26.24
C GLU A 567 -8.46 24.11 -25.71
N GLN A 568 -8.14 22.82 -25.74
CA GLN A 568 -8.88 21.73 -25.11
C GLN A 568 -7.92 20.81 -24.36
N LEU A 569 -8.34 20.36 -23.18
CA LEU A 569 -7.61 19.37 -22.40
C LEU A 569 -7.89 17.98 -23.01
N VAL A 570 -6.85 17.29 -23.48
CA VAL A 570 -6.98 15.95 -24.07
C VAL A 570 -6.13 14.94 -23.31
N LEU A 571 -6.75 13.87 -22.80
CA LEU A 571 -6.11 12.72 -22.16
C LEU A 571 -5.96 11.58 -23.18
N ALA A 572 -4.74 11.19 -23.48
CA ALA A 572 -4.44 10.16 -24.47
C ALA A 572 -3.99 8.85 -23.80
N LEU A 573 -4.88 7.86 -23.64
CA LEU A 573 -4.57 6.55 -23.05
C LEU A 573 -3.94 5.63 -24.11
N LYS A 574 -2.84 4.93 -23.78
CA LYS A 574 -2.10 4.09 -24.75
C LYS A 574 -2.11 2.61 -24.33
N LYS A 575 -2.39 1.72 -25.29
CA LYS A 575 -2.24 0.27 -25.16
C LYS A 575 -1.55 -0.27 -26.42
N GLU A 576 -0.37 -0.86 -26.27
CA GLU A 576 0.46 -1.34 -27.39
C GLU A 576 0.77 -0.22 -28.42
N GLU A 577 0.21 -0.27 -29.64
CA GLU A 577 0.36 0.78 -30.66
C GLU A 577 -0.84 1.75 -30.75
N ASP A 578 -1.95 1.47 -30.07
CA ASP A 578 -3.17 2.25 -30.14
C ASP A 578 -3.23 3.35 -29.07
N ILE A 579 -3.81 4.50 -29.43
CA ILE A 579 -3.97 5.68 -28.56
C ILE A 579 -5.43 6.15 -28.59
N LEU A 580 -6.07 6.18 -27.41
CA LEU A 580 -7.42 6.70 -27.19
C LEU A 580 -7.34 8.12 -26.66
N PHE A 581 -7.96 9.10 -27.33
CA PHE A 581 -8.00 10.49 -26.89
C PHE A 581 -9.34 10.83 -26.23
N ILE A 582 -9.31 11.45 -25.06
CA ILE A 582 -10.47 11.86 -24.26
C ILE A 582 -10.39 13.38 -24.10
N GLU A 583 -11.36 14.10 -24.67
CA GLU A 583 -11.41 15.57 -24.69
C GLU A 583 -12.34 16.11 -23.58
N PHE A 584 -11.90 17.10 -22.81
CA PHE A 584 -12.69 17.70 -21.72
C PHE A 584 -13.17 19.13 -22.07
N ASN A 585 -14.38 19.50 -21.64
CA ASN A 585 -14.95 20.84 -21.82
C ASN A 585 -14.40 21.85 -20.80
N GLU A 586 -13.53 22.77 -21.21
CA GLU A 586 -12.91 23.75 -20.31
C GLU A 586 -13.87 24.83 -19.78
N ARG A 587 -14.97 25.12 -20.50
CA ARG A 587 -15.86 26.26 -20.18
C ARG A 587 -16.73 26.01 -18.95
N GLU A 588 -17.20 24.78 -18.76
CA GLU A 588 -18.01 24.39 -17.58
C GLU A 588 -17.11 24.09 -16.37
N LYS A 589 -15.88 23.62 -16.62
CA LYS A 589 -14.86 23.40 -15.59
C LYS A 589 -14.48 24.70 -14.85
N LEU A 590 -14.37 25.81 -15.57
CA LEU A 590 -14.13 27.13 -14.98
C LEU A 590 -15.32 27.64 -14.15
N ALA A 591 -16.55 27.36 -14.58
CA ALA A 591 -17.77 27.76 -13.88
C ALA A 591 -17.96 27.00 -12.57
N GLN A 592 -17.60 25.72 -12.49
CA GLN A 592 -17.72 24.94 -11.25
C GLN A 592 -16.54 25.09 -10.28
N ILE A 593 -15.29 25.17 -10.77
CA ILE A 593 -14.12 25.33 -9.89
C ILE A 593 -14.13 26.71 -9.19
N TYR A 594 -14.57 27.75 -9.88
CA TYR A 594 -14.56 29.11 -9.35
C TYR A 594 -15.95 29.67 -8.99
N GLY A 595 -17.05 29.01 -9.38
CA GLY A 595 -18.41 29.47 -9.08
C GLY A 595 -18.75 29.47 -7.59
N GLY A 596 -18.02 28.71 -6.77
CA GLY A 596 -18.11 28.78 -5.31
C GLY A 596 -17.29 29.90 -4.67
N SER A 597 -16.36 30.52 -5.41
CA SER A 597 -15.38 31.49 -4.87
C SER A 597 -15.46 32.88 -5.51
N PHE A 598 -16.08 33.03 -6.68
CA PHE A 598 -16.29 34.31 -7.36
C PHE A 598 -17.63 34.32 -8.11
N ALA A 599 -18.33 35.45 -8.15
CA ALA A 599 -19.59 35.60 -8.87
C ALA A 599 -19.41 35.63 -10.41
N GLU A 600 -18.26 36.13 -10.90
CA GLU A 600 -17.80 36.07 -12.29
C GLU A 600 -16.27 35.92 -12.31
N ALA A 601 -15.72 35.19 -13.29
CA ALA A 601 -14.28 34.98 -13.43
C ALA A 601 -13.55 36.31 -13.77
N PRO A 602 -12.41 36.63 -13.13
CA PRO A 602 -11.71 37.90 -13.39
C PRO A 602 -11.27 38.08 -14.85
N GLN A 603 -11.66 39.20 -15.47
CA GLN A 603 -11.45 39.48 -16.90
C GLN A 603 -9.97 39.40 -17.33
N ALA A 604 -9.04 39.85 -16.48
CA ALA A 604 -7.61 39.79 -16.78
C ALA A 604 -7.08 38.35 -17.00
N TYR A 605 -7.74 37.34 -16.42
CA TYR A 605 -7.40 35.93 -16.59
C TYR A 605 -8.02 35.37 -17.89
N MET A 606 -9.25 35.77 -18.20
CA MET A 606 -9.90 35.44 -19.47
C MET A 606 -9.12 36.00 -20.66
N ASP A 607 -8.57 37.22 -20.51
CA ASP A 607 -7.78 37.89 -21.54
C ASP A 607 -6.40 37.21 -21.76
N GLN A 608 -5.79 36.64 -20.71
CA GLN A 608 -4.55 35.87 -20.82
C GLN A 608 -4.74 34.54 -21.55
N VAL A 609 -5.86 33.86 -21.30
CA VAL A 609 -6.21 32.60 -21.98
C VAL A 609 -6.53 32.87 -23.46
N ALA A 610 -7.29 33.93 -23.76
CA ALA A 610 -7.64 34.30 -25.13
C ALA A 610 -6.45 34.82 -25.96
N GLY A 611 -5.37 35.28 -25.32
CA GLY A 611 -4.20 35.86 -25.98
C GLY A 611 -3.08 34.89 -26.35
N ALA A 612 -3.15 33.62 -25.96
CA ALA A 612 -2.08 32.64 -26.17
C ALA A 612 -2.23 31.88 -27.51
N SER A 613 -1.86 32.50 -28.63
CA SER A 613 -1.78 31.79 -29.93
C SER A 613 -0.40 31.16 -30.15
N PHE A 614 -0.35 29.88 -30.54
CA PHE A 614 0.87 29.24 -31.05
C PHE A 614 0.62 28.71 -32.47
N ASP A 615 1.47 29.12 -33.41
CA ASP A 615 1.48 28.60 -34.78
C ASP A 615 2.16 27.22 -34.81
N PHE A 616 1.44 26.21 -35.30
CA PHE A 616 2.00 24.89 -35.60
C PHE A 616 2.50 24.84 -37.05
N PRO A 617 3.69 24.25 -37.32
CA PRO A 617 4.09 23.96 -38.68
C PRO A 617 3.26 22.79 -39.23
N SER A 618 2.69 23.01 -40.41
CA SER A 618 1.81 22.10 -41.16
C SER A 618 2.38 20.72 -41.45
#